data_AF-A0A662EFR5-F1
#
_entry.id   AF-A0A662EFR5-F1
#
_cell.length_a   1.000
_cell.length_b   1.000
_cell.length_c   1.000
_cell.angle_alpha   90.00
_cell.angle_beta   90.00
_cell.angle_gamma   90.00
#
_symmetry.space_group_name_H-M   'P 1'
#
loop_
_entity.id
_entity.type
_entity.pdbx_description
1 polymer ?
#
loop_
_entity_poly.entity_id
_entity_poly.type
_entity_poly.pdbx_seq_one_letter_code
_entity_poly.pdbx_strand_id
1 'polypeptide(L)' 'MTETQTQQPLDKLIADRRTKLDTLRDRGLDPYPSRFRVQTSVSDVRATFDALTTEELETRSEAVRLAGRLRA' A
#
# COMPACT_ATOMS: atom_id res chain seq x y z
N MET A 1 24.85 9.49 -4.39
CA MET A 1 25.16 8.44 -3.40
C MET A 1 23.83 7.98 -2.82
N THR A 2 23.35 6.80 -3.23
CA THR A 2 22.22 6.00 -2.69
C THR A 2 22.09 4.79 -3.64
N GLU A 3 22.99 3.83 -3.52
CA GLU A 3 22.80 2.56 -2.81
C GLU A 3 21.90 1.57 -3.57
N THR A 4 22.58 0.84 -4.47
CA THR A 4 22.42 -0.58 -4.81
C THR A 4 21.04 -1.20 -4.56
N GLN A 5 20.15 -1.10 -5.54
CA GLN A 5 19.10 -2.09 -5.71
C GLN A 5 19.78 -3.46 -5.86
N THR A 6 19.58 -4.32 -4.88
CA THR A 6 19.92 -5.73 -4.93
C THR A 6 19.17 -6.33 -6.13
N GLN A 7 19.83 -6.44 -7.28
CA GLN A 7 19.29 -7.11 -8.46
C GLN A 7 19.18 -8.61 -8.13
N GLN A 8 18.08 -8.99 -7.47
CA GLN A 8 17.72 -10.39 -7.40
C GLN A 8 17.51 -10.90 -8.83
N PRO A 9 17.97 -12.11 -9.17
CA PRO A 9 17.75 -12.68 -10.50
C PRO A 9 16.24 -12.69 -10.79
N LEU A 10 15.86 -12.22 -11.98
CA LEU A 10 14.46 -12.00 -12.37
C LEU A 10 13.58 -13.24 -12.12
N ASP A 11 14.14 -14.42 -12.35
CA ASP A 11 13.47 -15.70 -12.14
C ASP A 11 13.08 -15.92 -10.67
N LYS A 12 13.97 -15.54 -9.74
CA LYS A 12 13.69 -15.61 -8.30
C LYS A 12 12.57 -14.65 -7.91
N LEU A 13 12.58 -13.43 -8.45
CA LEU A 13 11.52 -12.46 -8.18
C LEU A 13 10.15 -12.92 -8.70
N ILE A 14 10.12 -13.56 -9.87
CA ILE A 14 8.89 -14.14 -10.44
C ILE A 14 8.42 -15.32 -9.58
N ALA A 15 9.33 -16.21 -9.17
CA ALA A 15 9.01 -17.33 -8.28
C ALA A 15 8.41 -16.84 -6.96
N ASP A 16 9.03 -15.85 -6.32
CA ASP A 16 8.57 -15.28 -5.06
C ASP A 16 7.18 -14.64 -5.19
N ARG A 17 6.88 -13.97 -6.31
CA ARG A 17 5.54 -13.41 -6.56
C ARG A 17 4.48 -14.48 -6.74
N ARG A 18 4.80 -15.60 -7.40
CA ARG A 18 3.89 -16.75 -7.55
C ARG A 18 3.60 -17.39 -6.20
N THR A 19 4.63 -17.68 -5.40
CA THR A 19 4.46 -18.24 -4.05
C THR A 19 3.56 -17.36 -3.17
N LYS A 20 3.74 -16.04 -3.20
CA LYS A 20 2.87 -15.11 -2.46
C LYS A 20 1.42 -15.16 -2.93
N LEU A 21 1.22 -15.25 -4.24
CA LEU A 21 -0.11 -15.33 -4.84
C LEU A 21 -0.80 -16.64 -4.47
N ASP A 22 -0.09 -17.77 -4.46
CA ASP A 22 -0.65 -19.06 -4.03
C ASP A 22 -0.95 -19.05 -2.53
N THR A 23 -0.09 -18.46 -1.70
CA THR A 23 -0.35 -18.28 -0.26
C THR A 23 -1.63 -17.48 0.02
N LEU A 24 -1.94 -16.47 -0.82
CA LEU A 24 -3.19 -15.72 -0.70
C LEU A 24 -4.41 -16.59 -1.02
N ARG A 25 -4.31 -17.41 -2.08
CA ARG A 25 -5.37 -18.35 -2.47
C ARG A 25 -5.62 -19.41 -1.40
N ASP A 26 -4.56 -19.96 -0.81
CA ASP A 26 -4.65 -20.98 0.25
C ASP A 26 -5.35 -20.45 1.51
N ARG A 27 -5.25 -19.14 1.76
CA ARG A 27 -5.96 -18.44 2.85
C ARG A 27 -7.42 -18.13 2.50
N GLY A 28 -7.90 -18.51 1.32
CA GLY A 28 -9.23 -18.18 0.83
C GLY A 28 -9.42 -16.70 0.46
N LEU A 29 -8.32 -15.95 0.32
CA LEU A 29 -8.36 -14.54 -0.08
C LEU A 29 -8.27 -14.44 -1.60
N ASP A 30 -9.20 -13.71 -2.21
CA ASP A 30 -9.13 -13.35 -3.63
C ASP A 30 -7.95 -12.40 -3.86
N PRO A 31 -6.93 -12.79 -4.66
CA PRO A 31 -5.81 -11.89 -4.96
C PRO A 31 -6.20 -10.67 -5.79
N TYR A 32 -7.34 -10.73 -6.50
CA TYR A 32 -7.80 -9.68 -7.42
C TYR A 32 -9.26 -9.28 -7.13
N PRO A 33 -9.54 -8.72 -5.94
CA PRO A 33 -10.90 -8.36 -5.58
C PRO A 33 -11.45 -7.30 -6.53
N SER A 34 -12.69 -7.50 -6.96
CA SER A 34 -13.33 -6.64 -7.97
C SER A 34 -13.54 -5.19 -7.53
N ARG A 35 -13.72 -4.94 -6.21
CA ARG A 35 -13.98 -3.60 -5.69
C ARG A 35 -13.36 -3.42 -4.31
N PHE A 36 -12.60 -2.35 -4.15
CA PHE A 36 -12.22 -1.78 -2.86
C PHE A 36 -12.91 -0.42 -2.69
N ARG A 37 -13.53 -0.17 -1.54
CA ARG A 37 -14.23 1.09 -1.26
C ARG A 37 -13.24 2.13 -0.76
N VAL A 38 -12.73 2.94 -1.70
CA VAL A 38 -11.92 4.12 -1.42
C VAL A 38 -12.83 5.26 -0.98
N GLN A 39 -12.46 5.97 0.09
CA GLN A 39 -13.17 7.17 0.55
C GLN A 39 -12.57 8.44 -0.02
N THR A 40 -11.24 8.53 -0.06
CA THR A 40 -10.52 9.77 -0.36
C THR A 40 -9.30 9.46 -1.25
N SER A 41 -8.80 10.43 -2.02
CA SER A 41 -7.55 10.28 -2.75
C SER A 41 -6.34 10.67 -1.89
N VAL A 42 -5.14 10.19 -2.25
CA VAL A 42 -3.90 10.56 -1.54
C VAL A 42 -3.65 12.07 -1.63
N SER A 43 -3.99 12.70 -2.75
CA SER A 43 -3.84 14.13 -2.95
C SER A 43 -4.72 14.94 -1.98
N ASP A 44 -5.96 14.52 -1.79
CA ASP A 44 -6.90 15.22 -0.91
C ASP A 44 -6.54 15.05 0.57
N VAL A 45 -6.06 13.85 0.96
CA VAL A 45 -5.52 13.62 2.31
C VAL A 45 -4.32 14.53 2.55
N ARG A 46 -3.38 14.60 1.62
CA ARG A 46 -2.23 15.51 1.77
C ARG A 46 -2.68 16.96 1.89
N ALA A 47 -3.57 17.44 1.03
CA ALA A 47 -4.06 18.82 1.10
C ALA A 47 -4.77 19.15 2.43
N THR A 48 -5.46 18.16 3.02
CA THR A 48 -6.23 18.35 4.26
C THR A 48 -5.35 18.25 5.51
N PHE A 49 -4.35 17.39 5.50
CA PHE A 49 -3.57 17.03 6.68
C PHE A 49 -2.12 17.53 6.68
N ASP A 50 -1.54 18.00 5.56
CA ASP A 50 -0.15 18.55 5.53
C ASP A 50 0.03 19.73 6.47
N ALA A 51 -1.03 20.52 6.68
CA ALA A 51 -0.98 21.75 7.47
C ALA A 51 -1.20 21.53 8.97
N LEU A 52 -1.60 20.32 9.39
CA LEU A 52 -1.96 20.01 10.78
C LEU A 52 -0.76 19.51 11.56
N THR A 53 -0.69 19.86 12.84
CA THR A 53 0.35 19.33 13.74
C THR A 53 -0.03 17.93 14.25
N THR A 54 0.95 17.20 14.79
CA THR A 54 0.72 15.87 15.37
C THR A 54 -0.39 15.86 16.41
N GLU A 55 -0.45 16.90 17.26
CA GLU A 55 -1.44 17.05 18.34
C GLU A 55 -2.86 17.25 17.79
N GLU A 56 -2.99 17.99 16.69
CA GLU A 56 -4.28 18.22 16.01
C GLU A 56 -4.76 16.96 15.28
N LEU A 57 -3.84 16.18 14.70
CA LEU A 57 -4.14 14.90 14.06
C LEU A 57 -4.62 13.86 15.08
N GLU A 58 -3.97 13.76 16.23
CA GLU A 58 -4.35 12.86 17.32
C GLU A 58 -5.73 13.22 17.88
N THR A 59 -6.00 14.52 18.09
CA THR A 59 -7.30 15.00 18.57
C THR A 59 -8.43 14.66 17.60
N ARG A 60 -8.16 14.76 16.29
CA ARG A 60 -9.16 14.53 15.24
C ARG A 60 -9.44 13.03 15.00
N SER A 61 -8.44 12.17 15.21
CA SER A 61 -8.57 10.70 15.17
C SER A 61 -9.38 10.17 13.96
N GLU A 62 -9.22 10.80 12.80
CA GLU A 62 -10.06 10.54 11.63
C GLU A 62 -9.54 9.33 10.83
N ALA A 63 -10.40 8.34 10.60
CA ALA A 63 -10.05 7.15 9.84
C ALA A 63 -10.28 7.38 8.33
N VAL A 64 -9.21 7.28 7.53
CA VAL A 64 -9.27 7.41 6.06
C VAL A 64 -9.08 6.05 5.37
N ARG A 65 -9.84 5.82 4.29
CA ARG A 65 -9.68 4.62 3.41
C ARG A 65 -9.12 5.02 2.06
N LEU A 66 -7.90 4.58 1.78
CA LEU A 66 -7.15 4.87 0.56
C LEU A 66 -6.84 3.59 -0.22
N ALA A 67 -6.64 3.72 -1.54
CA ALA A 67 -6.04 2.68 -2.36
C ALA A 67 -4.97 3.28 -3.28
N GLY A 68 -3.93 2.50 -3.58
CA GLY A 68 -2.82 2.95 -4.43
C GLY A 68 -1.84 1.83 -4.78
N ARG A 69 -0.84 2.17 -5.59
CA ARG A 69 0.29 1.29 -5.86
C ARG A 69 1.34 1.48 -4.78
N LEU A 70 1.86 0.38 -4.24
CA LEU A 70 3.00 0.43 -3.33
C LEU A 70 4.24 0.92 -4.09
N ARG A 71 4.74 2.07 -3.68
CA ARG A 71 5.98 2.70 -4.13
C ARG A 71 6.80 2.93 -2.85
N ALA A 72 8.05 2.48 -2.86
CA ALA A 72 9.03 2.72 -1.80
C ALA A 72 10.06 3.71 -2.34
#